data_AF-A0A0U1M0F1-F1
#
_entry.id   AF-A0A0U1M0F1-F1
#
_cell.length_a   1.000
_cell.length_b   1.000
_cell.length_c   1.000
_cell.angle_alpha   90.00
_cell.angle_beta   90.00
_cell.angle_gamma   90.00
#
_symmetry.space_group_name_H-M   'P 1'
#
loop_
_entity.id
_entity.type
_entity.pdbx_description
1 polymer ?
#
loop_
_entity_poly.entity_id
_entity_poly.type
_entity_poly.pdbx_seq_one_letter_code
_entity_poly.pdbx_strand_id
1 'polypeptide(L)'
;MHQSKALNLTIQRIGSKRPQTEAMLAAVTTMAFAERLANRDVAWNIHIDGLAQMVKERHSKGMSLPWWLHDLVILDSINHVFNFPRVYHRKVINAIGSADSSLILQVVELCEGLIKLRQSIDTSNKYSNPGYIPYITQEIEAPFANLLHQALNLRKNSDNKAAHATAQAVEIILYLSCPWKNAPNLNTLADELKETLLQLPVRSCSYMDFTSCQHLIGAIASQHKTSTQAWFVNKLTSAAKAMRSRGWHQPFEVLEDGLQFDVRLTEWFRRLLDRGLE
;
A
#
# COMPACT_ATOMS: atom_id res chain seq x y z
N MET A 1 -4.34 -24.42 17.62
CA MET A 1 -5.08 -25.61 17.09
C MET A 1 -5.89 -25.30 15.81
N HIS A 2 -6.55 -24.13 15.67
CA HIS A 2 -7.30 -23.78 14.44
C HIS A 2 -6.43 -23.45 13.21
N GLN A 3 -5.26 -22.81 13.37
CA GLN A 3 -4.31 -22.54 12.28
C GLN A 3 -3.82 -23.81 11.59
N SER A 4 -3.49 -24.86 12.35
CA SER A 4 -3.07 -26.15 11.81
C SER A 4 -4.17 -26.84 10.98
N LYS A 5 -5.44 -26.78 11.41
CA LYS A 5 -6.58 -27.31 10.64
C LYS A 5 -6.82 -26.53 9.35
N ALA A 6 -6.77 -25.20 9.40
CA ALA A 6 -6.96 -24.36 8.21
C ALA A 6 -5.84 -24.54 7.19
N LEU A 7 -4.59 -24.65 7.67
CA LEU A 7 -3.41 -24.93 6.84
C LEU A 7 -3.53 -26.32 6.18
N ASN A 8 -3.86 -27.36 6.96
CA ASN A 8 -4.03 -28.73 6.46
C ASN A 8 -5.17 -28.86 5.45
N LEU A 9 -6.30 -28.16 5.67
CA LEU A 9 -7.40 -28.12 4.71
C LEU A 9 -7.02 -27.40 3.41
N THR A 10 -6.20 -26.35 3.50
CA THR A 10 -5.69 -25.63 2.34
C THR A 10 -4.73 -26.52 1.54
N ILE A 11 -3.79 -27.19 2.21
CA ILE A 11 -2.85 -28.14 1.60
C ILE A 11 -3.61 -29.29 0.90
N GLN A 12 -4.59 -29.91 1.57
CA GLN A 12 -5.41 -30.97 0.97
C GLN A 12 -6.20 -30.50 -0.24
N ARG A 13 -6.73 -29.27 -0.22
CA ARG A 13 -7.50 -28.73 -1.35
C ARG A 13 -6.62 -28.34 -2.52
N ILE A 14 -5.43 -27.78 -2.30
CA ILE A 14 -4.45 -27.48 -3.36
C ILE A 14 -4.07 -28.76 -4.11
N GLY A 15 -3.91 -29.90 -3.41
CA GLY A 15 -3.63 -31.19 -4.04
C GLY A 15 -4.80 -31.84 -4.79
N SER A 16 -6.03 -31.35 -4.64
CA SER A 16 -7.25 -32.09 -5.02
C SER A 16 -7.75 -31.93 -6.45
N LYS A 17 -7.02 -31.27 -7.38
CA LYS A 17 -7.45 -30.94 -8.76
C LYS A 17 -8.80 -30.18 -8.88
N ARG A 18 -9.45 -29.80 -7.78
CA ARG A 18 -10.71 -29.05 -7.78
C ARG A 18 -10.49 -27.61 -8.23
N PRO A 19 -11.49 -26.93 -8.81
CA PRO A 19 -11.39 -25.52 -9.16
C PRO A 19 -11.03 -24.69 -7.92
N GLN A 20 -10.02 -23.82 -8.04
CA GLN A 20 -9.56 -22.98 -6.94
C GLN A 20 -10.67 -21.98 -6.60
N THR A 21 -11.37 -22.20 -5.48
CA THR A 21 -12.49 -21.35 -5.04
C THR A 21 -12.01 -19.97 -4.59
N GLU A 22 -12.88 -18.97 -4.59
CA GLU A 22 -12.55 -17.63 -4.05
C GLU A 22 -12.07 -17.70 -2.59
N ALA A 23 -12.63 -18.62 -1.81
CA ALA A 23 -12.20 -18.88 -0.43
C ALA A 23 -10.74 -19.34 -0.32
N MET A 24 -10.23 -20.08 -1.31
CA MET A 24 -8.83 -20.50 -1.34
C MET A 24 -7.90 -19.34 -1.67
N LEU A 25 -8.27 -18.48 -2.64
CA LEU A 25 -7.54 -17.25 -2.90
C LEU A 25 -7.49 -16.37 -1.64
N ALA A 26 -8.62 -16.14 -0.98
CA ALA A 26 -8.68 -15.37 0.26
C ALA A 26 -7.82 -15.97 1.39
N ALA A 27 -7.82 -17.30 1.53
CA ALA A 27 -6.99 -17.99 2.51
C ALA A 27 -5.49 -17.81 2.23
N VAL A 28 -5.04 -17.99 0.99
CA VAL A 28 -3.62 -17.81 0.61
C VAL A 28 -3.19 -16.36 0.75
N THR A 29 -4.03 -15.40 0.34
CA THR A 29 -3.82 -13.97 0.59
C THR A 29 -3.65 -13.66 2.08
N THR A 30 -4.50 -14.25 2.93
CA THR A 30 -4.41 -14.06 4.39
C THR A 30 -3.14 -14.68 4.97
N MET A 31 -2.68 -15.83 4.45
CA MET A 31 -1.40 -16.42 4.86
C MET A 31 -0.21 -15.56 4.42
N ALA A 32 -0.20 -15.04 3.19
CA ALA A 32 0.82 -14.07 2.75
C ALA A 32 0.86 -12.85 3.68
N PHE A 33 -0.30 -12.31 4.02
CA PHE A 33 -0.42 -11.20 4.97
C PHE A 33 0.21 -11.53 6.32
N ALA A 34 -0.11 -12.69 6.89
CA ALA A 34 0.42 -13.11 8.18
C ALA A 34 1.95 -13.31 8.15
N GLU A 35 2.49 -13.91 7.09
CA GLU A 35 3.95 -14.13 6.97
C GLU A 35 4.71 -12.83 6.75
N ARG A 36 4.18 -11.90 5.94
CA ARG A 36 4.81 -10.57 5.76
C ARG A 36 4.87 -9.82 7.07
N LEU A 37 3.76 -9.83 7.80
CA LEU A 37 3.65 -9.20 9.10
C LEU A 37 4.66 -9.79 10.10
N ALA A 38 4.84 -11.10 10.10
CA ALA A 38 5.82 -11.78 10.94
C ALA A 38 7.28 -11.65 10.44
N ASN A 39 7.54 -10.82 9.43
CA ASN A 39 8.84 -10.63 8.77
C ASN A 39 9.47 -11.94 8.28
N ARG A 40 8.65 -12.84 7.72
CA ARG A 40 9.06 -14.16 7.21
C ARG A 40 9.04 -14.18 5.69
N ASP A 41 9.99 -13.49 5.08
CA ASP A 41 10.02 -13.24 3.62
C ASP A 41 10.04 -14.51 2.76
N VAL A 42 10.70 -15.57 3.22
CA VAL A 42 10.71 -16.85 2.51
C VAL A 42 9.30 -17.47 2.47
N ALA A 43 8.60 -17.49 3.61
CA ALA A 43 7.25 -18.03 3.69
C ALA A 43 6.24 -17.15 2.95
N TRP A 44 6.41 -15.82 3.04
CA TRP A 44 5.63 -14.86 2.26
C TRP A 44 5.77 -15.14 0.75
N ASN A 45 6.99 -15.28 0.24
CA ASN A 45 7.23 -15.59 -1.17
C ASN A 45 6.58 -16.90 -1.62
N ILE A 46 6.59 -17.94 -0.77
CA ILE A 46 5.88 -19.21 -1.06
C ILE A 46 4.38 -18.97 -1.25
N HIS A 47 3.75 -18.15 -0.39
CA HIS A 47 2.33 -17.84 -0.53
C HIS A 47 2.03 -16.94 -1.73
N ILE A 48 2.91 -15.99 -2.06
CA ILE A 48 2.81 -15.18 -3.28
C ILE A 48 2.89 -16.06 -4.53
N ASP A 49 3.79 -17.03 -4.56
CA ASP A 49 3.92 -17.99 -5.66
C ASP A 49 2.66 -18.86 -5.80
N GLY A 50 2.15 -19.37 -4.67
CA GLY A 50 0.88 -20.09 -4.63
C GLY A 50 -0.30 -19.25 -5.14
N LEU A 51 -0.39 -17.99 -4.73
CA LEU A 51 -1.43 -17.06 -5.17
C LEU A 51 -1.34 -16.81 -6.68
N ALA A 52 -0.15 -16.52 -7.20
CA ALA A 52 0.06 -16.32 -8.63
C ALA A 52 -0.30 -17.56 -9.46
N GLN A 53 0.03 -18.76 -8.96
CA GLN A 53 -0.34 -20.02 -9.61
C GLN A 53 -1.87 -20.22 -9.62
N MET A 54 -2.55 -19.96 -8.50
CA MET A 54 -4.01 -20.06 -8.42
C MET A 54 -4.72 -19.11 -9.40
N VAL A 55 -4.21 -17.87 -9.53
CA VAL A 55 -4.72 -16.88 -10.48
C VAL A 55 -4.56 -17.39 -11.92
N LYS A 56 -3.37 -17.86 -12.30
CA LYS A 56 -3.12 -18.45 -13.63
C LYS A 56 -4.03 -19.65 -13.91
N GLU A 57 -4.22 -20.53 -12.93
CA GLU A 57 -5.11 -21.69 -13.05
C GLU A 57 -6.56 -21.27 -13.32
N ARG A 58 -7.05 -20.21 -12.66
CA ARG A 58 -8.40 -19.68 -12.93
C ARG A 58 -8.52 -19.16 -14.35
N HIS A 59 -7.57 -18.36 -14.84
CA HIS A 59 -7.56 -17.91 -16.23
C HIS A 59 -7.54 -19.08 -17.21
N SER A 60 -6.69 -20.09 -16.97
CA SER A 60 -6.60 -21.27 -17.84
C SER A 60 -7.90 -22.07 -17.92
N LYS A 61 -8.78 -21.93 -16.92
CA LYS A 61 -10.10 -22.56 -16.83
C LYS A 61 -11.24 -21.62 -17.27
N GLY A 62 -10.94 -20.43 -17.79
CA GLY A 62 -11.93 -19.42 -18.19
C GLY A 62 -12.73 -18.84 -17.01
N MET A 63 -12.21 -18.93 -15.78
CA MET A 63 -12.87 -18.40 -14.60
C MET A 63 -12.44 -16.95 -14.36
N SER A 64 -13.39 -16.05 -14.11
CA SER A 64 -13.09 -14.68 -13.70
C SER A 64 -12.36 -14.63 -12.37
N LEU A 65 -11.56 -13.59 -12.14
CA LEU A 65 -10.99 -13.34 -10.82
C LEU A 65 -12.00 -12.65 -9.90
N PRO A 66 -11.92 -12.86 -8.58
CA PRO A 66 -12.72 -12.08 -7.65
C PRO A 66 -12.38 -10.60 -7.76
N TRP A 67 -13.41 -9.75 -7.76
CA TRP A 67 -13.26 -8.29 -7.87
C TRP A 67 -12.31 -7.73 -6.80
N TRP A 68 -12.38 -8.27 -5.58
CA TRP A 68 -11.58 -7.80 -4.43
C TRP A 68 -10.08 -7.99 -4.62
N LEU A 69 -9.64 -8.91 -5.47
CA LEU A 69 -8.22 -9.19 -5.66
C LEU A 69 -7.52 -8.04 -6.39
N HIS A 70 -8.19 -7.43 -7.38
CA HIS A 70 -7.68 -6.27 -8.10
C HIS A 70 -7.54 -5.08 -7.17
N ASP A 71 -8.62 -4.76 -6.45
CA ASP A 71 -8.65 -3.64 -5.49
C ASP A 71 -7.60 -3.82 -4.39
N LEU A 72 -7.41 -5.05 -3.92
CA LEU A 72 -6.41 -5.34 -2.90
C LEU A 72 -4.99 -5.10 -3.42
N VAL A 73 -4.66 -5.57 -4.63
CA VAL A 73 -3.33 -5.33 -5.24
C VAL A 73 -3.11 -3.84 -5.50
N ILE A 74 -4.13 -3.12 -5.96
CA ILE A 74 -4.08 -1.67 -6.18
C ILE A 74 -3.82 -0.93 -4.87
N LEU A 75 -4.61 -1.17 -3.83
CA LEU A 75 -4.39 -0.55 -2.51
C LEU A 75 -3.02 -0.93 -1.93
N ASP A 76 -2.58 -2.17 -2.14
CA ASP A 76 -1.31 -2.61 -1.59
C ASP A 76 -0.08 -2.04 -2.29
N SER A 77 -0.25 -1.44 -3.46
CA SER A 77 0.84 -0.76 -4.19
C SER A 77 1.47 0.39 -3.39
N ILE A 78 0.70 1.10 -2.56
CA ILE A 78 1.26 2.13 -1.68
C ILE A 78 2.15 1.49 -0.60
N ASN A 79 1.80 0.32 -0.08
CA ASN A 79 2.69 -0.35 0.88
C ASN A 79 3.98 -0.83 0.19
N HIS A 80 3.91 -1.26 -1.08
CA HIS A 80 5.10 -1.53 -1.89
C HIS A 80 6.01 -0.31 -2.03
N VAL A 81 5.46 0.89 -2.23
CA VAL A 81 6.25 2.14 -2.25
C VAL A 81 7.06 2.32 -0.95
N PHE A 82 6.53 1.88 0.19
CA PHE A 82 7.19 1.89 1.49
C PHE A 82 7.88 0.57 1.84
N ASN A 83 8.26 -0.23 0.84
CA ASN A 83 8.96 -1.50 1.03
C ASN A 83 8.24 -2.49 1.98
N PHE A 84 6.92 -2.40 2.08
CA PHE A 84 6.08 -3.29 2.89
C PHE A 84 4.91 -3.91 2.09
N PRO A 85 5.13 -4.50 0.91
CA PRO A 85 4.04 -5.13 0.17
C PRO A 85 3.47 -6.31 0.97
N ARG A 86 2.15 -6.39 1.07
CA ARG A 86 1.43 -7.49 1.72
C ARG A 86 1.08 -8.59 0.72
N VAL A 87 0.59 -8.21 -0.46
CA VAL A 87 0.28 -9.07 -1.63
C VAL A 87 0.78 -8.50 -2.96
N TYR A 88 1.08 -7.21 -3.03
CA TYR A 88 1.60 -6.57 -4.23
C TYR A 88 2.92 -7.25 -4.58
N HIS A 89 2.94 -7.91 -5.74
CA HIS A 89 4.13 -8.57 -6.23
C HIS A 89 4.05 -8.77 -7.73
N ARG A 90 5.19 -8.63 -8.43
CA ARG A 90 5.25 -8.74 -9.89
C ARG A 90 4.70 -10.07 -10.41
N LYS A 91 4.93 -11.17 -9.66
CA LYS A 91 4.40 -12.50 -10.02
C LYS A 91 2.87 -12.55 -10.02
N VAL A 92 2.22 -11.89 -9.05
CA VAL A 92 0.75 -11.82 -8.94
C VAL A 92 0.20 -10.91 -10.04
N ILE A 93 0.82 -9.76 -10.26
CA ILE A 93 0.43 -8.81 -11.32
C ILE A 93 0.52 -9.46 -12.71
N ASN A 94 1.63 -10.16 -12.98
CA ASN A 94 1.80 -10.91 -14.23
C ASN A 94 0.78 -12.05 -14.36
N ALA A 95 0.38 -12.67 -13.25
CA ALA A 95 -0.62 -13.74 -13.25
C ALA A 95 -2.02 -13.22 -13.58
N ILE A 96 -2.37 -11.99 -13.14
CA ILE A 96 -3.64 -11.33 -13.47
C ILE A 96 -3.74 -11.02 -14.98
N GLY A 97 -2.60 -10.73 -15.63
CA GLY A 97 -2.53 -10.62 -17.09
C GLY A 97 -3.08 -9.32 -17.67
N SER A 98 -2.63 -8.94 -18.87
CA SER A 98 -2.83 -7.61 -19.49
C SER A 98 -4.29 -7.26 -19.86
N ALA A 99 -5.12 -8.26 -20.17
CA ALA A 99 -6.51 -8.04 -20.58
C ALA A 99 -7.39 -7.51 -19.43
N ASP A 100 -7.10 -7.94 -18.19
CA ASP A 100 -7.83 -7.56 -16.98
C ASP A 100 -7.10 -6.48 -16.15
N SER A 101 -5.90 -6.02 -16.58
CA SER A 101 -4.97 -5.25 -15.74
C SER A 101 -4.56 -3.87 -16.24
N SER A 102 -5.21 -3.29 -17.24
CA SER A 102 -4.82 -1.95 -17.74
C SER A 102 -4.76 -0.89 -16.62
N LEU A 103 -5.66 -0.98 -15.65
CA LEU A 103 -5.66 -0.12 -14.45
C LEU A 103 -4.53 -0.47 -13.47
N ILE A 104 -4.28 -1.76 -13.21
CA ILE A 104 -3.18 -2.20 -12.34
C ILE A 104 -1.85 -1.78 -12.94
N LEU A 105 -1.66 -1.89 -14.25
CA LEU A 105 -0.43 -1.48 -14.93
C LEU A 105 -0.19 0.03 -14.82
N GLN A 106 -1.23 0.85 -14.93
CA GLN A 106 -1.13 2.30 -14.67
C GLN A 106 -0.70 2.58 -13.22
N VAL A 107 -1.30 1.89 -12.25
CA VAL A 107 -0.94 2.01 -10.83
C VAL A 107 0.51 1.54 -10.58
N VAL A 108 0.94 0.47 -11.24
CA VAL A 108 2.32 -0.03 -11.17
C VAL A 108 3.29 1.01 -11.68
N GLU A 109 3.04 1.57 -12.86
CA GLU A 109 3.91 2.60 -13.45
C GLU A 109 4.02 3.82 -12.53
N LEU A 110 2.89 4.28 -12.00
CA LEU A 110 2.82 5.40 -11.06
C LEU A 110 3.64 5.13 -9.79
N CYS A 111 3.49 3.95 -9.18
CA CYS A 111 4.18 3.60 -7.94
C CYS A 111 5.69 3.36 -8.15
N GLU A 112 6.09 2.72 -9.24
CA GLU A 112 7.50 2.52 -9.60
C GLU A 112 8.20 3.86 -9.89
N GLY A 113 7.51 4.78 -10.58
CA GLY A 113 8.00 6.13 -10.79
C GLY A 113 8.12 6.91 -9.48
N LEU A 114 7.17 6.75 -8.55
CA LEU A 114 7.24 7.37 -7.23
C LEU A 114 8.42 6.84 -6.39
N ILE A 115 8.69 5.53 -6.42
CA ILE A 115 9.86 4.93 -5.76
C ILE A 115 11.15 5.56 -6.29
N LYS A 116 11.29 5.66 -7.63
CA LYS A 116 12.47 6.28 -8.26
C LYS A 116 12.63 7.75 -7.87
N LEU A 117 11.54 8.52 -7.89
CA LEU A 117 11.57 9.93 -7.49
C LEU A 117 12.03 10.09 -6.04
N ARG A 118 11.51 9.26 -5.11
CA ARG A 118 11.94 9.28 -3.71
C ARG A 118 13.44 9.00 -3.57
N GLN A 119 13.96 8.00 -4.30
CA GLN A 119 15.40 7.71 -4.33
C GLN A 119 16.23 8.90 -4.86
N SER A 120 15.76 9.59 -5.90
CA SER A 120 16.42 10.81 -6.43
C SER A 120 16.40 11.96 -5.43
N ILE A 121 15.29 12.17 -4.71
CA ILE A 121 15.18 13.18 -3.64
C ILE A 121 16.15 12.85 -2.49
N ASP A 122 16.21 11.60 -2.04
CA ASP A 122 17.12 11.18 -0.98
C ASP A 122 18.59 11.36 -1.39
N THR A 123 18.91 11.05 -2.65
CA THR A 123 20.24 11.29 -3.21
C THR A 123 20.58 12.77 -3.20
N SER A 124 19.68 13.64 -3.67
CA SER A 124 19.87 15.09 -3.67
C SER A 124 20.08 15.65 -2.25
N ASN A 125 19.30 15.17 -1.27
CA ASN A 125 19.42 15.60 0.12
C ASN A 125 20.78 15.18 0.75
N LYS A 126 21.34 14.03 0.35
CA LYS A 126 22.65 13.53 0.85
C LYS A 126 23.83 14.26 0.23
N TYR A 127 23.76 14.60 -1.06
CA TYR A 127 24.85 15.21 -1.81
C TYR A 127 24.55 16.69 -2.10
N SER A 128 24.50 17.50 -1.05
CA SER A 128 24.33 18.97 -1.15
C SER A 128 25.54 19.60 -1.86
N ASN A 129 25.54 19.68 -3.19
CA ASN A 129 26.62 20.28 -3.97
C ASN A 129 26.09 21.36 -4.94
N PRO A 130 26.70 22.55 -5.08
CA PRO A 130 26.11 23.68 -5.81
C PRO A 130 25.97 23.51 -7.33
N GLY A 131 26.55 22.46 -7.95
CA GLY A 131 26.45 22.18 -9.39
C GLY A 131 25.19 21.44 -9.84
N TYR A 132 24.21 21.23 -8.94
CA TYR A 132 23.12 20.27 -9.08
C TYR A 132 21.83 20.78 -9.75
N ILE A 133 21.78 22.01 -10.25
CA ILE A 133 20.52 22.58 -10.80
C ILE A 133 19.96 21.73 -11.97
N PRO A 134 20.76 21.29 -12.97
CA PRO A 134 20.26 20.44 -14.04
C PRO A 134 19.71 19.09 -13.53
N TYR A 135 20.36 18.50 -12.52
CA TYR A 135 19.91 17.26 -11.89
C TYR A 135 18.56 17.45 -11.19
N ILE A 136 18.39 18.51 -10.40
CA ILE A 136 17.14 18.78 -9.69
C ILE A 136 15.99 18.92 -10.69
N THR A 137 16.19 19.67 -11.77
CA THR A 137 15.14 19.84 -12.80
C THR A 137 14.81 18.52 -13.51
N GLN A 138 15.82 17.75 -13.93
CA GLN A 138 15.62 16.54 -14.73
C GLN A 138 15.17 15.32 -13.91
N GLU A 139 15.73 15.12 -12.71
CA GLU A 139 15.55 13.89 -11.92
C GLU A 139 14.52 14.06 -10.80
N ILE A 140 14.09 15.30 -10.50
CA ILE A 140 13.10 15.57 -9.45
C ILE A 140 11.90 16.34 -9.99
N GLU A 141 12.09 17.53 -10.58
CA GLU A 141 10.97 18.39 -10.96
C GLU A 141 10.13 17.83 -12.12
N ALA A 142 10.78 17.38 -13.20
CA ALA A 142 10.07 16.79 -14.33
C ALA A 142 9.37 15.46 -13.96
N PRO A 143 10.01 14.50 -13.25
CA PRO A 143 9.33 13.31 -12.77
C PRO A 143 8.19 13.61 -11.80
N PHE A 144 8.37 14.58 -10.89
CA PHE A 144 7.30 15.05 -10.01
C PHE A 144 6.09 15.52 -10.80
N ALA A 145 6.28 16.40 -11.80
CA ALA A 145 5.19 16.94 -12.60
C ALA A 145 4.46 15.85 -13.40
N ASN A 146 5.22 14.92 -13.98
CA ASN A 146 4.67 13.77 -14.70
C ASN A 146 3.84 12.86 -13.78
N LEU A 147 4.39 12.48 -12.61
CA LEU A 147 3.69 11.63 -11.65
C LEU A 147 2.43 12.30 -11.09
N LEU A 148 2.49 13.60 -10.80
CA LEU A 148 1.33 14.36 -10.36
C LEU A 148 0.25 14.37 -11.44
N HIS A 149 0.62 14.60 -12.71
CA HIS A 149 -0.32 14.55 -13.82
C HIS A 149 -0.97 13.16 -13.97
N GLN A 150 -0.18 12.09 -13.87
CA GLN A 150 -0.68 10.72 -13.92
C GLN A 150 -1.64 10.40 -12.76
N ALA A 151 -1.29 10.81 -11.53
CA ALA A 151 -2.16 10.61 -10.36
C ALA A 151 -3.50 11.36 -10.52
N LEU A 152 -3.46 12.62 -10.93
CA LEU A 152 -4.68 13.42 -11.20
C LEU A 152 -5.53 12.81 -12.32
N ASN A 153 -4.89 12.30 -13.38
CA ASN A 153 -5.58 11.63 -14.48
C ASN A 153 -6.25 10.33 -14.02
N LEU A 154 -5.54 9.52 -13.22
CA LEU A 154 -6.07 8.28 -12.64
C LEU A 154 -7.26 8.56 -11.71
N ARG A 155 -7.15 9.61 -10.88
CA ARG A 155 -8.21 10.09 -9.99
C ARG A 155 -9.45 10.56 -10.76
N LYS A 156 -9.28 11.25 -11.89
CA LYS A 156 -10.39 11.81 -12.67
C LYS A 156 -11.13 10.76 -13.50
N ASN A 157 -10.41 9.76 -14.02
CA ASN A 157 -10.94 8.84 -15.04
C ASN A 157 -11.18 7.41 -14.53
N SER A 158 -10.93 7.13 -13.25
CA SER A 158 -11.16 5.81 -12.69
C SER A 158 -12.45 5.77 -11.87
N ASP A 159 -13.38 4.89 -12.25
CA ASP A 159 -14.53 4.55 -11.42
C ASP A 159 -14.15 3.65 -10.23
N ASN A 160 -12.92 3.13 -10.20
CA ASN A 160 -12.43 2.24 -9.17
C ASN A 160 -11.93 3.02 -7.94
N LYS A 161 -12.63 2.84 -6.81
CA LYS A 161 -12.32 3.53 -5.55
C LYS A 161 -10.94 3.18 -4.97
N ALA A 162 -10.44 1.96 -5.18
CA ALA A 162 -9.10 1.58 -4.77
C ALA A 162 -8.02 2.35 -5.57
N ALA A 163 -8.20 2.49 -6.88
CA ALA A 163 -7.31 3.28 -7.73
C ALA A 163 -7.38 4.78 -7.37
N HIS A 164 -8.58 5.30 -7.11
CA HIS A 164 -8.79 6.67 -6.65
C HIS A 164 -8.05 6.93 -5.32
N ALA A 165 -8.22 6.07 -4.31
CA ALA A 165 -7.52 6.20 -3.03
C ALA A 165 -6.00 6.10 -3.18
N THR A 166 -5.53 5.23 -4.07
CA THR A 166 -4.11 5.07 -4.40
C THR A 166 -3.55 6.34 -5.04
N ALA A 167 -4.26 6.92 -6.02
CA ALA A 167 -3.88 8.18 -6.66
C ALA A 167 -3.80 9.33 -5.64
N GLN A 168 -4.80 9.48 -4.77
CA GLN A 168 -4.79 10.48 -3.70
C GLN A 168 -3.63 10.30 -2.73
N ALA A 169 -3.32 9.06 -2.35
CA ALA A 169 -2.15 8.78 -1.51
C ALA A 169 -0.84 9.17 -2.22
N VAL A 170 -0.70 8.88 -3.52
CA VAL A 170 0.44 9.32 -4.33
C VAL A 170 0.56 10.85 -4.38
N GLU A 171 -0.54 11.57 -4.65
CA GLU A 171 -0.57 13.03 -4.63
C GLU A 171 -0.04 13.58 -3.30
N ILE A 172 -0.53 13.05 -2.19
CA ILE A 172 -0.09 13.46 -0.85
C ILE A 172 1.40 13.15 -0.65
N ILE A 173 1.88 11.95 -1.00
CA ILE A 173 3.29 11.58 -0.85
C ILE A 173 4.19 12.50 -1.67
N LEU A 174 3.80 12.85 -2.89
CA LEU A 174 4.54 13.79 -3.74
C LEU A 174 4.71 15.14 -3.03
N TYR A 175 3.63 15.73 -2.53
CA TYR A 175 3.68 17.04 -1.85
C TYR A 175 4.43 16.98 -0.51
N LEU A 176 4.33 15.88 0.24
CA LEU A 176 5.11 15.67 1.47
C LEU A 176 6.62 15.54 1.17
N SER A 177 6.98 14.87 0.07
CA SER A 177 8.37 14.67 -0.34
C SER A 177 9.03 15.96 -0.86
N CYS A 178 8.24 16.84 -1.50
CA CYS A 178 8.71 18.07 -2.16
C CYS A 178 8.01 19.35 -1.62
N PRO A 179 8.25 19.77 -0.37
CA PRO A 179 7.52 20.87 0.28
C PRO A 179 7.79 22.26 -0.31
N TRP A 180 8.80 22.41 -1.18
CA TRP A 180 9.09 23.66 -1.90
C TRP A 180 8.16 23.89 -3.09
N LYS A 181 7.35 22.90 -3.48
CA LYS A 181 6.28 23.10 -4.46
C LYS A 181 5.06 23.61 -3.73
N ASN A 182 4.33 24.55 -4.36
CA ASN A 182 3.06 25.05 -3.84
C ASN A 182 2.08 23.89 -3.75
N ALA A 183 1.98 23.30 -2.56
CA ALA A 183 1.05 22.23 -2.29
C ALA A 183 -0.36 22.82 -2.16
N PRO A 184 -1.39 22.13 -2.67
CA PRO A 184 -2.75 22.38 -2.21
C PRO A 184 -2.82 22.13 -0.69
N ASN A 185 -3.94 22.51 -0.08
CA ASN A 185 -4.16 22.23 1.33
C ASN A 185 -4.12 20.70 1.58
N LEU A 186 -3.02 20.22 2.18
CA LEU A 186 -2.80 18.80 2.48
C LEU A 186 -3.91 18.23 3.38
N ASN A 187 -4.49 19.04 4.26
CA ASN A 187 -5.61 18.61 5.07
C ASN A 187 -6.86 18.33 4.21
N THR A 188 -7.10 19.12 3.16
CA THR A 188 -8.18 18.84 2.20
C THR A 188 -7.93 17.53 1.46
N LEU A 189 -6.72 17.30 0.94
CA LEU A 189 -6.39 16.03 0.28
C LEU A 189 -6.53 14.82 1.22
N ALA A 190 -6.10 14.97 2.49
CA ALA A 190 -6.26 13.93 3.50
C ALA A 190 -7.74 13.66 3.79
N ASP A 191 -8.58 14.69 3.82
CA ASP A 191 -10.03 14.54 4.03
C ASP A 191 -10.70 13.84 2.84
N GLU A 192 -10.33 14.20 1.62
CA GLU A 192 -10.80 13.50 0.43
C GLU A 192 -10.33 12.04 0.39
N LEU A 193 -9.09 11.73 0.82
CA LEU A 193 -8.61 10.36 0.95
C LEU A 193 -9.44 9.58 1.98
N LYS A 194 -9.72 10.18 3.13
CA LYS A 194 -10.59 9.60 4.18
C LYS A 194 -11.96 9.24 3.61
N GLU A 195 -12.61 10.17 2.91
CA GLU A 195 -13.92 9.93 2.29
C GLU A 195 -13.89 8.82 1.23
N THR A 196 -12.83 8.75 0.41
CA THR A 196 -12.67 7.65 -0.55
C THR A 196 -12.47 6.30 0.13
N LEU A 197 -11.65 6.23 1.19
CA LEU A 197 -11.41 5.01 1.95
C LEU A 197 -12.69 4.50 2.64
N LEU A 198 -13.56 5.40 3.09
CA LEU A 198 -14.87 5.07 3.67
C LEU A 198 -15.84 4.44 2.65
N GLN A 199 -15.64 4.70 1.35
CA GLN A 199 -16.47 4.17 0.26
C GLN A 199 -15.97 2.82 -0.27
N LEU A 200 -14.85 2.28 0.26
CA LEU A 200 -14.34 1.00 -0.21
C LEU A 200 -15.32 -0.14 0.15
N PRO A 201 -15.58 -1.05 -0.80
CA PRO A 201 -16.56 -2.14 -0.62
C PRO A 201 -16.11 -3.22 0.38
N VAL A 202 -14.80 -3.38 0.58
CA VAL A 202 -14.24 -4.30 1.57
C VAL A 202 -14.01 -3.57 2.88
N ARG A 203 -14.66 -4.04 3.96
CA ARG A 203 -14.29 -3.62 5.31
C ARG A 203 -12.93 -4.19 5.66
N SER A 204 -11.97 -3.31 5.88
CA SER A 204 -10.65 -3.67 6.39
C SER A 204 -10.75 -4.24 7.80
N CYS A 205 -9.97 -5.29 8.07
CA CYS A 205 -9.77 -5.80 9.42
C CYS A 205 -8.66 -4.99 10.12
N SER A 206 -8.52 -5.15 11.45
CA SER A 206 -7.48 -4.46 12.22
C SER A 206 -6.07 -4.66 11.63
N TYR A 207 -5.77 -5.82 11.07
CA TYR A 207 -4.49 -6.06 10.43
C TYR A 207 -4.28 -5.18 9.18
N MET A 208 -5.30 -5.10 8.31
CA MET A 208 -5.25 -4.27 7.11
C MET A 208 -5.21 -2.79 7.44
N ASP A 209 -5.97 -2.36 8.45
CA ASP A 209 -5.97 -0.98 8.94
C ASP A 209 -4.60 -0.58 9.46
N PHE A 210 -3.99 -1.46 10.27
CA PHE A 210 -2.68 -1.25 10.86
C PHE A 210 -1.59 -1.11 9.79
N THR A 211 -1.57 -2.02 8.82
CA THR A 211 -0.55 -2.11 7.78
C THR A 211 -0.85 -1.28 6.54
N SER A 212 -1.78 -0.31 6.63
CA SER A 212 -2.15 0.53 5.51
C SER A 212 -1.34 1.82 5.52
N CYS A 213 -0.40 1.93 4.59
CA CYS A 213 0.37 3.16 4.39
C CYS A 213 -0.54 4.33 4.00
N GLN A 214 -1.71 4.11 3.38
CA GLN A 214 -2.68 5.18 3.14
C GLN A 214 -3.21 5.80 4.44
N HIS A 215 -3.45 5.00 5.49
CA HIS A 215 -3.89 5.56 6.77
C HIS A 215 -2.79 6.39 7.42
N LEU A 216 -1.55 5.91 7.35
CA LEU A 216 -0.38 6.61 7.84
C LEU A 216 -0.15 7.95 7.11
N ILE A 217 -0.17 7.93 5.78
CA ILE A 217 0.00 9.12 4.96
C ILE A 217 -1.13 10.13 5.19
N GLY A 218 -2.38 9.66 5.32
CA GLY A 218 -3.51 10.50 5.69
C GLY A 218 -3.33 11.16 7.07
N ALA A 219 -2.85 10.41 8.07
CA ALA A 219 -2.54 10.96 9.39
C ALA A 219 -1.46 12.05 9.33
N ILE A 220 -0.39 11.82 8.55
CA ILE A 220 0.72 12.78 8.38
C ILE A 220 0.24 14.07 7.69
N ALA A 221 -0.56 13.93 6.63
CA ALA A 221 -1.00 15.06 5.81
C ALA A 221 -2.12 15.89 6.45
N SER A 222 -2.89 15.29 7.36
CA SER A 222 -3.96 15.97 8.07
C SER A 222 -3.44 17.03 9.04
N GLN A 223 -4.16 18.15 9.14
CA GLN A 223 -3.82 19.21 10.08
C GLN A 223 -4.05 18.77 11.52
N HIS A 224 -3.18 19.22 12.43
CA HIS A 224 -3.28 18.87 13.84
C HIS A 224 -4.64 19.25 14.46
N LYS A 225 -5.22 18.33 15.23
CA LYS A 225 -6.53 18.49 15.93
C LYS A 225 -7.74 18.65 15.01
N THR A 226 -7.68 18.22 13.76
CA THR A 226 -8.87 18.12 12.89
C THR A 226 -9.58 16.77 13.07
N SER A 227 -10.86 16.71 12.68
CA SER A 227 -11.63 15.47 12.64
C SER A 227 -11.02 14.45 11.67
N THR A 228 -10.44 14.93 10.57
CA THR A 228 -9.70 14.12 9.59
C THR A 228 -8.51 13.43 10.22
N GLN A 229 -7.65 14.17 10.95
CA GLN A 229 -6.53 13.59 11.67
C GLN A 229 -6.99 12.56 12.71
N ALA A 230 -7.99 12.93 13.51
CA ALA A 230 -8.53 12.07 14.54
C ALA A 230 -9.04 10.74 13.96
N TRP A 231 -9.67 10.76 12.77
CA TRP A 231 -10.12 9.53 12.10
C TRP A 231 -8.97 8.59 11.76
N PHE A 232 -7.91 9.09 11.10
CA PHE A 232 -6.76 8.26 10.73
C PHE A 232 -6.01 7.74 11.96
N VAL A 233 -5.76 8.60 12.95
CA VAL A 233 -5.10 8.21 14.21
C VAL A 233 -5.94 7.18 14.98
N ASN A 234 -7.26 7.36 15.06
CA ASN A 234 -8.15 6.39 15.72
C ASN A 234 -8.14 5.04 15.00
N LYS A 235 -8.08 5.03 13.67
CA LYS A 235 -7.95 3.79 12.88
C LYS A 235 -6.66 3.05 13.20
N LEU A 236 -5.52 3.74 13.16
CA LEU A 236 -4.20 3.17 13.45
C LEU A 236 -4.09 2.70 14.91
N THR A 237 -4.53 3.50 15.88
CA THR A 237 -4.49 3.13 17.31
C THR A 237 -5.41 1.97 17.64
N SER A 238 -6.66 1.96 17.14
CA SER A 238 -7.59 0.86 17.37
C SER A 238 -7.05 -0.44 16.79
N ALA A 239 -6.44 -0.36 15.61
CA ALA A 239 -5.78 -1.48 14.97
C ALA A 239 -4.57 -1.96 15.79
N ALA A 240 -3.69 -1.06 16.24
CA ALA A 240 -2.54 -1.38 17.08
C ALA A 240 -2.96 -2.04 18.41
N LYS A 241 -4.00 -1.53 19.08
CA LYS A 241 -4.58 -2.12 20.30
C LYS A 241 -5.10 -3.54 20.06
N ALA A 242 -5.81 -3.75 18.95
CA ALA A 242 -6.27 -5.07 18.56
C ALA A 242 -5.10 -6.03 18.30
N MET A 243 -4.03 -5.57 17.65
CA MET A 243 -2.81 -6.37 17.46
C MET A 243 -2.15 -6.69 18.80
N ARG A 244 -1.96 -5.71 19.69
CA ARG A 244 -1.39 -5.91 21.03
C ARG A 244 -2.16 -6.95 21.85
N SER A 245 -3.49 -6.89 21.81
CA SER A 245 -4.36 -7.88 22.49
C SER A 245 -4.16 -9.32 21.99
N ARG A 246 -3.56 -9.49 20.80
CA ARG A 246 -3.24 -10.78 20.18
C ARG A 246 -1.77 -11.18 20.34
N GLY A 247 -1.04 -10.52 21.26
CA GLY A 247 0.35 -10.85 21.60
C GLY A 247 1.41 -10.11 20.79
N TRP A 248 1.04 -9.04 20.07
CA TRP A 248 1.99 -8.22 19.33
C TRP A 248 2.59 -7.12 20.21
N HIS A 249 3.88 -7.20 20.52
CA HIS A 249 4.48 -6.28 21.51
C HIS A 249 4.82 -4.91 20.92
N GLN A 250 5.34 -4.86 19.69
CA GLN A 250 5.77 -3.63 19.03
C GLN A 250 5.16 -3.53 17.63
N PRO A 251 3.85 -3.26 17.52
CA PRO A 251 3.18 -3.27 16.22
C PRO A 251 3.79 -2.24 15.25
N PHE A 252 4.18 -1.05 15.74
CA PHE A 252 4.67 0.05 14.90
C PHE A 252 6.06 -0.14 14.29
N GLU A 253 6.90 -1.05 14.79
CA GLU A 253 8.24 -1.32 14.21
C GLU A 253 8.14 -1.67 12.72
N VAL A 254 7.12 -2.45 12.34
CA VAL A 254 6.88 -2.85 10.95
C VAL A 254 6.64 -1.65 10.02
N LEU A 255 5.97 -0.60 10.53
CA LEU A 255 5.74 0.63 9.77
C LEU A 255 6.97 1.53 9.78
N GLU A 256 7.70 1.59 10.90
CA GLU A 256 8.94 2.37 11.01
C GLU A 256 9.97 1.91 9.98
N ASP A 257 10.19 0.59 9.88
CA ASP A 257 11.14 0.00 8.94
C ASP A 257 10.84 0.37 7.48
N GLY A 258 9.55 0.41 7.10
CA GLY A 258 9.13 0.81 5.75
C GLY A 258 9.33 2.30 5.44
N LEU A 259 9.33 3.15 6.48
CA LEU A 259 9.51 4.59 6.35
C LEU A 259 10.97 5.03 6.34
N GLN A 260 11.92 4.19 6.77
CA GLN A 260 13.33 4.55 6.97
C GLN A 260 14.01 5.18 5.74
N PHE A 261 13.50 4.90 4.53
CA PHE A 261 14.02 5.48 3.30
C PHE A 261 13.76 6.99 3.19
N ASP A 262 12.71 7.52 3.82
CA ASP A 262 12.39 8.94 3.80
C ASP A 262 12.50 9.55 5.21
N VAL A 263 13.59 10.27 5.45
CA VAL A 263 13.89 10.90 6.75
C VAL A 263 12.77 11.84 7.19
N ARG A 264 12.12 12.54 6.26
CA ARG A 264 11.07 13.51 6.57
C ARG A 264 9.79 12.78 6.97
N LEU A 265 9.37 11.77 6.22
CA LEU A 265 8.20 10.95 6.58
C LEU A 265 8.42 10.20 7.88
N THR A 266 9.65 9.73 8.14
CA THR A 266 10.02 9.12 9.42
C THR A 266 9.89 10.11 10.58
N GLU A 267 10.36 11.35 10.41
CA GLU A 267 10.23 12.39 11.44
C GLU A 267 8.75 12.74 11.69
N TRP A 268 7.94 12.84 10.64
CA TRP A 268 6.50 13.03 10.77
C TRP A 268 5.81 11.89 11.52
N PHE A 269 6.20 10.64 11.23
CA PHE A 269 5.66 9.48 11.91
C PHE A 269 6.03 9.46 13.40
N ARG A 270 7.29 9.76 13.74
CA ARG A 270 7.71 9.89 15.16
C ARG A 270 6.91 10.96 15.89
N ARG A 271 6.70 12.13 15.25
CA ARG A 271 5.85 13.19 15.82
C ARG A 271 4.39 12.75 16.02
N LEU A 272 3.86 11.86 15.18
CA LEU A 272 2.54 11.26 15.37
C LEU A 272 2.52 10.27 16.53
N LEU A 273 3.58 9.46 16.68
CA LEU A 273 3.75 8.56 17.82
C LEU A 273 3.71 9.34 19.14
N ASP A 274 4.53 10.38 19.25
CA ASP A 274 4.63 11.25 20.43
C ASP A 274 3.32 12.00 20.79
N ARG A 275 2.40 12.15 19.82
CA ARG A 275 1.19 12.99 19.95
C ARG A 275 -0.11 12.21 20.16
N GLY A 276 -0.09 10.87 20.19
CA GLY A 276 -1.28 10.10 20.54
C GLY A 276 -1.47 8.75 19.86
N LEU A 277 -0.43 8.11 19.33
CA LEU A 277 -0.51 6.72 18.86
C LEU A 277 -0.13 5.67 19.95
N GLU A 278 0.20 6.08 21.18
CA GLU A 278 0.51 5.16 22.30
C GLU A 278 -0.68 4.31 22.81
#